data_AF-A0A3B9F2W3-F1
#
_entry.id   AF-A0A3B9F2W3-F1
#
_cell.length_a   1.000
_cell.length_b   1.000
_cell.length_c   1.000
_cell.angle_alpha   90.00
_cell.angle_beta   90.00
_cell.angle_gamma   90.00
#
_symmetry.space_group_name_H-M   'P 1'
#
loop_
_entity.id
_entity.type
_entity.pdbx_description
1 polymer ?
#
loop_
_entity_poly.entity_id
_entity_poly.type
_entity_poly.pdbx_seq_one_letter_code
_entity_poly.pdbx_strand_id
1 'polypeptide(L)' 'MALADLERDAHGYLVDLNAWNEDIAAELAEEEGVNLTEDSFKLMNFLREEYINNNANQPNERNMVKGLKA' A
#
# COMPACT_ATOMS: atom_id res chain seq x y z
N MET A 1 0.42 9.54 -13.30
CA MET A 1 -0.87 9.95 -12.72
C MET A 1 -0.54 10.82 -11.54
N ALA A 2 -1.17 11.99 -11.40
CA ALA A 2 -0.93 12.83 -10.24
C ALA A 2 -1.71 12.28 -9.04
N LEU A 3 -1.11 12.33 -7.84
CA LEU A 3 -1.77 12.04 -6.57
C LEU A 3 -3.12 12.79 -6.43
N ALA A 4 -3.25 13.95 -7.07
CA ALA A 4 -4.42 14.83 -7.05
C ALA A 4 -5.66 14.29 -7.82
N ASP A 5 -5.48 13.37 -8.76
CA ASP A 5 -6.60 12.79 -9.55
C ASP A 5 -7.19 11.54 -8.87
N LEU A 6 -6.68 11.14 -7.71
CA LEU A 6 -7.07 9.92 -7.02
C LEU A 6 -8.20 10.17 -6.03
N GLU A 7 -9.21 9.32 -6.10
CA GLU A 7 -10.29 9.31 -5.12
C GLU A 7 -9.80 8.65 -3.82
N ARG A 8 -9.71 9.45 -2.76
CA ARG A 8 -9.36 8.99 -1.40
C ARG A 8 -10.58 9.07 -0.50
N ASP A 9 -10.69 8.15 0.44
CA ASP A 9 -11.72 8.20 1.47
C ASP A 9 -11.41 9.23 2.57
N ALA A 10 -12.33 9.39 3.53
CA ALA A 10 -12.19 10.33 4.63
C ALA A 10 -11.00 10.04 5.58
N HIS A 11 -10.36 8.88 5.44
CA HIS A 11 -9.19 8.45 6.20
C HIS A 11 -7.90 8.55 5.38
N GLY A 12 -7.96 8.97 4.11
CA GLY A 12 -6.80 9.09 3.23
C GLY A 12 -6.45 7.81 2.47
N TYR A 13 -7.28 6.76 2.52
CA TYR A 13 -7.06 5.53 1.76
C TYR A 13 -7.55 5.66 0.33
N LEU A 14 -6.84 5.05 -0.61
CA LEU A 14 -7.24 5.01 -2.02
C LEU A 14 -8.48 4.14 -2.19
N VAL A 15 -9.51 4.69 -2.82
CA VAL A 15 -10.77 3.98 -3.12
C VAL A 15 -10.53 2.93 -4.22
N ASP A 16 -9.73 3.28 -5.24
CA ASP A 16 -9.32 2.34 -6.29
C ASP A 16 -7.90 1.83 -6.06
N LEU A 17 -7.80 0.51 -5.87
CA LEU A 17 -6.53 -0.19 -5.73
C LEU A 17 -5.68 -0.05 -6.99
N ASN A 18 -6.27 -0.07 -8.19
CA ASN A 18 -5.53 -0.01 -9.45
C ASN A 18 -4.90 1.36 -9.70
N ALA A 19 -5.38 2.38 -9.00
CA ALA A 19 -4.93 3.75 -9.16
C ALA A 19 -3.60 4.01 -8.41
N TRP A 20 -3.23 3.15 -7.45
CA TRP A 20 -1.95 3.25 -6.74
C TRP A 20 -0.75 2.90 -7.63
N ASN A 21 0.34 3.64 -7.44
CA ASN A 21 1.66 3.37 -8.00
C ASN A 21 2.76 3.81 -7.02
N GLU A 22 4.01 3.53 -7.34
CA GLU A 22 5.16 3.86 -6.48
C GLU A 22 5.32 5.38 -6.27
N ASP A 23 5.02 6.18 -7.28
CA ASP A 23 5.08 7.66 -7.19
C ASP A 23 4.05 8.20 -6.18
N ILE A 24 2.81 7.69 -6.23
CA ILE A 24 1.72 8.03 -5.31
C ILE A 24 2.07 7.64 -3.88
N ALA A 25 2.67 6.46 -3.70
CA ALA A 25 3.12 6.03 -2.39
C ALA A 25 4.19 6.98 -1.84
N ALA A 26 5.14 7.42 -2.68
CA ALA A 26 6.16 8.38 -2.30
C ALA A 26 5.57 9.75 -1.93
N GLU A 27 4.64 10.27 -2.74
CA GLU A 27 3.96 11.54 -2.43
C GLU A 27 3.12 11.45 -1.13
N LEU A 28 2.37 10.36 -0.93
CA LEU A 28 1.61 10.12 0.31
C LEU A 28 2.53 10.04 1.54
N ALA A 29 3.67 9.38 1.40
CA ALA A 29 4.63 9.27 2.48
C ALA A 29 5.28 10.62 2.79
N GLU A 30 5.54 11.45 1.79
CA GLU A 30 6.01 12.81 1.99
C GLU A 30 4.96 13.69 2.69
N GLU A 31 3.68 13.58 2.31
CA GLU A 31 2.55 14.25 2.99
C GLU A 31 2.45 13.84 4.48
N GLU A 32 2.62 12.56 4.78
CA GLU A 32 2.56 12.00 6.13
C GLU A 32 3.88 12.14 6.92
N GLY A 33 4.96 12.60 6.28
CA GLY A 33 6.30 12.67 6.88
C GLY A 33 6.92 11.29 7.17
N VAL A 34 6.51 10.25 6.45
CA VAL A 34 7.00 8.88 6.54
C VAL A 34 8.12 8.68 5.53
N ASN A 35 9.19 8.01 5.94
CA ASN A 35 10.28 7.66 5.02
C ASN A 35 10.05 6.26 4.45
N LEU A 36 9.64 6.19 3.18
CA LEU A 36 9.53 4.91 2.48
C LEU A 36 10.92 4.41 2.07
N THR A 37 11.28 3.25 2.60
CA THR A 37 12.47 2.52 2.14
C THR A 37 12.07 1.44 1.15
N GLU A 38 13.05 0.85 0.46
CA GLU A 38 12.80 -0.30 -0.44
C GLU A 38 12.05 -1.44 0.27
N ASP A 39 12.29 -1.64 1.56
CA ASP A 39 11.59 -2.68 2.34
C ASP A 39 10.13 -2.30 2.60
N SER A 40 9.81 -1.01 2.76
CA SER A 40 8.43 -0.52 2.80
C SER A 40 7.70 -0.79 1.49
N PHE A 41 8.36 -0.58 0.35
CA PHE A 41 7.79 -0.89 -0.97
C PHE A 41 7.61 -2.40 -1.17
N LYS A 42 8.55 -3.24 -0.72
CA LYS A 42 8.41 -4.70 -0.75
C LYS A 42 7.21 -5.16 0.09
N LEU A 43 7.04 -4.62 1.29
CA LEU A 43 5.89 -4.90 2.15
C LEU A 43 4.58 -4.51 1.48
N MET A 44 4.49 -3.31 0.90
CA MET A 44 3.29 -2.85 0.21
C MET A 44 2.94 -3.73 -0.99
N ASN A 45 3.92 -4.08 -1.83
CA ASN A 45 3.72 -4.97 -2.95
C ASN A 45 3.28 -6.37 -2.49
N PHE A 46 3.91 -6.92 -1.45
CA PHE A 46 3.52 -8.20 -0.87
C PHE A 46 2.07 -8.20 -0.36
N LEU A 47 1.66 -7.16 0.38
CA LEU A 47 0.29 -7.02 0.87
C LEU A 47 -0.72 -6.90 -0.28
N ARG A 48 -0.35 -6.20 -1.35
CA ARG A 48 -1.19 -6.05 -2.54
C ARG A 48 -1.34 -7.37 -3.29
N GLU A 49 -0.24 -8.10 -3.48
CA GLU A 49 -0.28 -9.43 -4.09
C GLU A 49 -1.15 -10.38 -3.28
N GLU A 50 -1.01 -10.40 -1.94
CA GLU A 50 -1.88 -11.18 -1.06
C GLU A 50 -3.34 -10.73 -1.20
N TYR A 51 -3.63 -9.43 -1.20
CA TYR A 51 -4.99 -8.93 -1.34
C TYR A 51 -5.62 -9.31 -2.69
N ILE A 52 -4.87 -9.17 -3.79
CA ILE A 52 -5.36 -9.46 -5.15
C ILE A 52 -5.49 -10.97 -5.38
N ASN A 53 -4.49 -11.76 -4.98
CA ASN A 53 -4.47 -13.20 -5.23
C ASN A 53 -5.31 -14.00 -4.23
N ASN A 54 -5.62 -13.45 -3.06
CA ASN A 54 -6.26 -14.16 -1.96
C ASN A 54 -7.68 -13.65 -1.66
N ASN A 55 -8.47 -13.28 -2.68
CA ASN A 55 -9.87 -12.84 -2.55
C ASN A 55 -10.09 -11.63 -1.62
N ALA A 56 -9.32 -10.54 -1.79
CA ALA A 56 -9.39 -9.36 -0.92
C ALA A 56 -9.09 -9.67 0.56
N ASN A 57 -8.35 -10.75 0.83
CA ASN A 57 -7.90 -11.08 2.17
C ASN A 57 -6.87 -10.05 2.63
N GLN A 58 -7.24 -9.28 3.64
CA GLN A 58 -6.33 -8.37 4.34
C GLN A 58 -5.65 -9.19 5.46
N PRO A 59 -4.39 -9.63 5.28
CA PRO A 59 -3.73 -10.42 6.29
C PRO A 59 -3.59 -9.61 7.58
N ASN A 60 -4.03 -10.14 8.71
CA ASN A 60 -3.79 -9.52 10.02
C ASN A 60 -2.27 -9.37 10.30
N GLU A 61 -1.85 -8.48 11.20
CA GLU A 61 -0.43 -8.24 11.55
C GLU A 61 0.39 -9.52 11.71
N ARG A 62 -0.16 -10.57 12.34
CA ARG A 62 0.52 -11.86 12.53
C ARG A 62 0.84 -12.56 11.21
N ASN A 63 -0.08 -12.52 10.24
CA ASN A 63 0.12 -13.10 8.92
C ASN A 63 1.09 -12.24 8.09
N MET A 64 1.03 -10.90 8.22
CA MET A 64 2.00 -10.00 7.59
C MET A 64 3.43 -10.32 8.03
N VAL A 65 3.67 -10.40 9.35
CA VAL A 65 5.01 -10.71 9.91
C VAL A 65 5.49 -12.10 9.51
N LYS A 66 4.57 -13.07 9.36
CA LYS A 66 4.92 -14.42 8.93
C LYS A 66 5.24 -14.50 7.43
N GLY A 67 4.54 -13.72 6.60
CA GLY A 67 4.76 -13.62 5.16
C GLY A 67 6.10 -12.96 4.80
N LEU A 68 6.49 -11.90 5.52
CA LEU A 68 7.79 -11.24 5.29
C LEU A 68 9.01 -12.00 5.79
N LYS A 69 8.82 -12.97 6.70
CA LYS A 69 9.93 -13.74 7.27
C LYS A 69 10.36 -14.92 6.40
N ALA A 70 9.63 -15.21 5.31
CA ALA A 70 9.83 -16.39 4.47
C ALA A 70 10.92 -16.18 3.42
#